data_AF-A0A377D1R6-F1
#
_entry.id   AF-A0A377D1R6-F1
#
_cell.length_a   1.000
_cell.length_b   1.000
_cell.length_c   1.000
_cell.angle_alpha   90.00
_cell.angle_beta   90.00
_cell.angle_gamma   90.00
#
_symmetry.space_group_name_H-M   'P 1'
#
loop_
_entity.id
_entity.type
_entity.pdbx_description
1 polymer ?
#
loop_
_entity_poly.entity_id
_entity_poly.type
_entity_poly.pdbx_seq_one_letter_code
_entity_poly.pdbx_strand_id
1 'polypeptide(L)'
;MVCRDRFSQIGRALTNKKTDEREVISVISELIAEVGINKRLADVGATTGHYRAWAQAAMEDICLRSNPRTASLEQIIGLYAAAQ
;
A
#
# COMPACT_ATOMS: atom_id res chain seq x y z
N MET A 1 10.73 3.54 9.00
CA MET A 1 10.14 3.56 7.64
C MET A 1 11.23 3.85 6.62
N VAL A 2 11.17 3.23 5.43
CA VAL A 2 12.07 3.56 4.30
C VAL A 2 11.55 4.80 3.56
N CYS A 3 12.41 5.49 2.78
CA CYS A 3 12.03 6.61 1.91
C CYS A 3 11.41 7.86 2.58
N ARG A 4 11.72 8.15 3.86
CA ARG A 4 11.12 9.27 4.61
C ARG A 4 11.13 10.61 3.86
N ASP A 5 12.26 10.99 3.28
CA ASP A 5 12.37 12.26 2.55
C ASP A 5 11.43 12.32 1.34
N ARG A 6 11.22 11.20 0.65
CA ARG A 6 10.27 11.12 -0.48
C ARG A 6 8.83 11.22 0.01
N PHE A 7 8.47 10.65 1.16
CA PHE A 7 7.15 10.86 1.75
C PHE A 7 6.90 12.35 2.04
N SER A 8 7.87 13.05 2.63
CA SER A 8 7.74 14.49 2.87
C SER A 8 7.58 15.30 1.58
N GLN A 9 8.31 14.93 0.51
CA GLN A 9 8.14 15.53 -0.82
C GLN A 9 6.73 15.30 -1.40
N ILE A 10 6.21 14.07 -1.31
CA ILE A 10 4.86 13.72 -1.76
C ILE A 10 3.81 14.53 -1.00
N GLY A 11 3.88 14.56 0.33
CA GLY A 11 2.88 15.28 1.11
C GLY A 11 2.93 16.79 0.89
N ARG A 12 4.11 17.37 0.62
CA ARG A 12 4.21 18.76 0.17
C ARG A 12 3.53 18.97 -1.18
N ALA A 13 3.68 18.04 -2.13
CA ALA A 13 3.00 18.12 -3.41
C ALA A 13 1.48 17.99 -3.30
N LEU A 14 0.98 17.15 -2.36
CA LEU A 14 -0.46 16.94 -2.15
C LEU A 14 -1.13 18.08 -1.37
N THR A 15 -0.45 18.65 -0.37
CA THR A 15 -1.07 19.55 0.63
C THR A 15 -0.55 20.98 0.60
N ASN A 16 0.52 21.24 -0.13
CA ASN A 16 1.31 22.48 -0.08
C ASN A 16 1.86 22.82 1.33
N LYS A 17 1.99 21.81 2.20
CA LYS A 17 2.51 21.94 3.57
C LYS A 17 3.63 20.96 3.83
N LYS A 18 4.46 21.23 4.84
CA LYS A 18 5.41 20.22 5.34
C LYS A 18 4.62 19.16 6.09
N THR A 19 4.78 17.91 5.70
CA THR A 19 4.11 16.77 6.34
C THR A 19 5.11 15.67 6.68
N ASP A 20 4.78 14.88 7.69
CA ASP A 20 5.46 13.61 7.97
C ASP A 20 4.84 12.43 7.22
N GLU A 21 5.45 11.25 7.35
CA GLU A 21 4.99 10.05 6.66
C GLU A 21 3.58 9.56 7.01
N ARG A 22 3.14 9.76 8.26
CA ARG A 22 1.83 9.31 8.73
C ARG A 22 0.76 10.24 8.22
N GLU A 23 1.03 11.53 8.23
CA GLU A 23 0.17 12.55 7.63
C GLU A 23 -0.01 12.30 6.14
N VAL A 24 1.05 11.94 5.39
CA VAL A 24 0.95 11.61 3.96
C VAL A 24 0.03 10.41 3.73
N ILE A 25 0.15 9.35 4.55
CA ILE A 25 -0.73 8.18 4.45
C ILE A 25 -2.19 8.55 4.77
N SER A 26 -2.43 9.42 5.76
CA SER A 26 -3.77 9.92 6.09
C SER A 26 -4.39 10.68 4.93
N VAL A 27 -3.65 11.64 4.36
CA VAL A 27 -4.10 12.46 3.23
C VAL A 27 -4.46 11.59 2.02
N ILE A 28 -3.65 10.57 1.71
CA ILE A 28 -3.96 9.64 0.63
C ILE A 28 -5.23 8.82 0.95
N SER A 29 -5.39 8.39 2.20
CA SER A 29 -6.58 7.63 2.64
C SER A 29 -7.85 8.48 2.58
N GLU A 30 -7.78 9.74 2.98
CA GLU A 30 -8.86 10.73 2.88
C GLU A 30 -9.23 10.98 1.42
N LEU A 31 -8.24 11.17 0.54
CA LEU A 31 -8.48 11.36 -0.89
C LEU A 31 -9.19 10.14 -1.50
N ILE A 32 -8.74 8.92 -1.19
CA ILE A 32 -9.36 7.66 -1.64
C ILE A 32 -10.84 7.61 -1.23
N ALA A 33 -11.15 8.02 0.01
CA ALA A 33 -12.53 8.07 0.50
C ALA A 33 -13.35 9.17 -0.20
N GLU A 34 -12.78 10.35 -0.41
CA GLU A 34 -13.42 11.49 -1.08
C GLU A 34 -13.85 11.14 -2.51
N VAL A 35 -13.01 10.42 -3.26
CA VAL A 35 -13.33 10.01 -4.64
C VAL A 35 -14.11 8.68 -4.72
N GLY A 36 -14.48 8.09 -3.59
CA GLY A 36 -15.33 6.90 -3.55
C GLY A 36 -14.64 5.57 -3.90
N ILE A 37 -13.31 5.47 -3.76
CA ILE A 37 -12.56 4.21 -3.95
C ILE A 37 -12.51 3.44 -2.62
N ASN A 38 -13.66 3.04 -2.12
CA ASN A 38 -13.82 2.44 -0.79
C ASN A 38 -13.92 0.91 -0.80
N LYS A 39 -13.72 0.26 -1.95
CA LYS A 39 -13.77 -1.20 -2.06
C LYS A 39 -12.57 -1.83 -1.36
N ARG A 40 -12.85 -2.90 -0.62
CA ARG A 40 -11.86 -3.82 -0.07
C ARG A 40 -11.74 -5.05 -0.95
N LEU A 41 -10.75 -5.90 -0.67
CA LEU A 41 -10.55 -7.13 -1.45
C LEU A 41 -11.77 -8.07 -1.32
N ALA A 42 -12.44 -8.09 -0.16
CA ALA A 42 -13.67 -8.85 0.03
C ALA A 42 -14.79 -8.47 -0.95
N ASP A 43 -14.94 -7.17 -1.23
CA ASP A 43 -16.02 -6.62 -2.08
C ASP A 43 -15.89 -7.06 -3.55
N VAL A 44 -14.74 -7.62 -3.92
CA VAL A 44 -14.44 -8.13 -5.27
C VAL A 44 -14.14 -9.63 -5.27
N GLY A 45 -14.53 -10.35 -4.21
CA GLY A 45 -14.48 -11.81 -4.16
C GLY A 45 -13.16 -12.41 -3.66
N ALA A 46 -12.28 -11.61 -3.05
CA ALA A 46 -11.09 -12.16 -2.41
C ALA A 46 -11.44 -12.93 -1.13
N THR A 47 -10.82 -14.09 -0.97
CA THR A 47 -10.88 -14.89 0.26
C THR A 47 -9.47 -15.09 0.80
N THR A 48 -9.36 -15.40 2.10
CA THR A 48 -8.07 -15.69 2.74
C THR A 48 -7.34 -16.88 2.09
N GLY A 49 -8.07 -17.80 1.46
CA GLY A 49 -7.53 -18.91 0.68
C GLY A 49 -6.69 -18.46 -0.54
N HIS A 50 -6.90 -17.25 -1.05
CA HIS A 50 -6.15 -16.73 -2.20
C HIS A 50 -4.77 -16.16 -1.83
N TYR A 51 -4.60 -15.65 -0.62
CA TYR A 51 -3.47 -14.77 -0.29
C TYR A 51 -2.10 -15.42 -0.49
N ARG A 52 -1.95 -16.69 -0.15
CA ARG A 52 -0.67 -17.39 -0.31
C ARG A 52 -0.27 -17.48 -1.77
N ALA A 53 -1.20 -17.87 -2.65
CA ALA A 53 -0.96 -17.98 -4.08
C ALA A 53 -0.68 -16.60 -4.70
N TRP A 54 -1.43 -15.56 -4.31
CA TRP A 54 -1.19 -14.19 -4.77
C TRP A 54 0.15 -13.64 -4.28
N ALA A 55 0.52 -13.90 -3.04
CA ALA A 55 1.82 -13.49 -2.51
C ALA A 55 2.98 -14.19 -3.23
N GLN A 56 2.85 -15.47 -3.58
CA GLN A 56 3.85 -16.18 -4.40
C GLN A 56 3.99 -15.53 -5.78
N ALA A 57 2.87 -15.25 -6.46
CA ALA A 57 2.89 -14.55 -7.74
C ALA A 57 3.53 -13.15 -7.61
N ALA A 58 3.23 -12.41 -6.54
CA ALA A 58 3.83 -11.10 -6.28
C ALA A 58 5.34 -11.17 -6.02
N MET A 59 5.85 -12.27 -5.43
CA MET A 59 7.30 -12.49 -5.24
C MET A 59 8.05 -12.66 -6.58
N GLU A 60 7.36 -13.14 -7.61
CA GLU A 60 7.90 -13.37 -8.95
C GLU A 60 7.68 -12.16 -9.88
N ASP A 61 6.85 -11.20 -9.48
CA ASP A 61 6.57 -10.00 -10.26
C ASP A 61 7.80 -9.09 -10.36
N ILE A 62 8.15 -8.71 -11.60
CA ILE A 62 9.33 -7.88 -11.88
C ILE A 62 9.29 -6.52 -11.16
N CYS A 63 8.09 -5.99 -10.90
CA CYS A 63 7.91 -4.70 -10.23
C CYS A 63 8.41 -4.75 -8.78
N LEU A 64 8.30 -5.90 -8.10
CA LEU A 64 8.73 -6.06 -6.71
C LEU A 64 10.24 -5.80 -6.53
N ARG A 65 11.05 -6.07 -7.56
CA ARG A 65 12.52 -5.85 -7.53
C ARG A 65 12.89 -4.39 -7.26
N SER A 66 12.04 -3.45 -7.66
CA SER A 66 12.26 -2.01 -7.46
C SER A 66 11.62 -1.45 -6.19
N ASN A 67 10.91 -2.29 -5.42
CA ASN A 67 10.28 -1.84 -4.18
C ASN A 67 11.38 -1.42 -3.17
N PRO A 68 11.32 -0.22 -2.57
CA PRO A 68 12.39 0.29 -1.70
C PRO A 68 12.57 -0.50 -0.40
N ARG A 69 11.66 -1.43 -0.10
CA ARG A 69 11.78 -2.38 0.99
C ARG A 69 11.71 -3.80 0.42
N THR A 70 12.74 -4.60 0.62
CA THR A 70 12.65 -6.04 0.36
C THR A 70 11.56 -6.64 1.24
N ALA A 71 10.55 -7.25 0.62
CA ALA A 71 9.44 -7.88 1.30
C ALA A 71 9.60 -9.41 1.29
N SER A 72 9.28 -10.06 2.40
CA SER A 72 9.13 -11.52 2.43
C SER A 72 7.72 -11.95 2.03
N LEU A 73 7.57 -13.24 1.67
CA LEU A 73 6.26 -13.83 1.36
C LEU A 73 5.22 -13.55 2.46
N GLU A 74 5.58 -13.79 3.73
CA GLU A 74 4.69 -13.58 4.88
C GLU A 74 4.31 -12.10 5.07
N GLN A 75 5.23 -11.18 4.76
CA GLN A 75 4.93 -9.74 4.79
C GLN A 75 3.91 -9.36 3.70
N ILE A 76 4.02 -9.94 2.51
CA ILE A 76 3.05 -9.71 1.42
C ILE A 76 1.69 -10.33 1.76
N ILE A 77 1.64 -11.53 2.34
CA ILE A 77 0.40 -12.13 2.85
C ILE A 77 -0.26 -11.19 3.88
N GLY A 78 0.52 -10.63 4.80
CA GLY A 78 0.04 -9.65 5.76
C GLY A 78 -0.55 -8.39 5.12
N LEU A 79 0.00 -7.93 3.99
CA LEU A 79 -0.55 -6.79 3.23
C LEU A 79 -1.92 -7.12 2.60
N TYR A 80 -2.08 -8.30 2.01
CA TYR A 80 -3.39 -8.73 1.49
C TYR A 80 -4.43 -8.85 2.62
N ALA A 81 -4.04 -9.40 3.77
CA ALA A 81 -4.93 -9.48 4.92
C ALA A 81 -5.33 -8.09 5.47
N ALA A 82 -4.43 -7.12 5.46
CA ALA A 82 -4.73 -5.75 5.91
C ALA A 82 -5.66 -4.99 4.94
N ALA A 83 -5.66 -5.38 3.67
CA ALA A 83 -6.51 -4.81 2.62
C ALA A 83 -7.88 -5.51 2.47
N GLN A 84 -8.13 -6.56 3.27
CA GLN A 84 -9.37 -7.34 3.25
C GLN A 84 -10.62 -6.52 3.57
#